data_AF-A0A2M7GB55-F1
#
_entry.id   AF-A0A2M7GB55-F1
#
_cell.length_a   1.000
_cell.length_b   1.000
_cell.length_c   1.000
_cell.angle_alpha   90.00
_cell.angle_beta   90.00
_cell.angle_gamma   90.00
#
_symmetry.space_group_name_H-M   'P 1'
#
loop_
_entity.id
_entity.type
_entity.pdbx_description
1 polymer ?
#
loop_
_entity_poly.entity_id
_entity_poly.type
_entity_poly.pdbx_seq_one_letter_code
_entity_poly.pdbx_strand_id
1 'polypeptide(L)'
;MAIHNPTAHHPEEDYHGHPNYFKTYFILLTIFGLSLAAGFLDNMLMAILLIFGMAIIKMMYVANNFMHLRFEPVSVWFAVIFGLVCCFIFYFGIYPDIMMVPLEVAR
;
A
#
# COMPACT_ATOMS: atom_id res chain seq x y z
N MET A 1 55.21 -9.57 -21.68
CA MET A 1 54.41 -8.39 -22.08
C MET A 1 53.07 -8.90 -22.54
N ALA A 2 52.06 -8.88 -21.66
CA ALA A 2 50.73 -9.39 -21.97
C ALA A 2 50.00 -8.37 -22.87
N ILE A 3 49.49 -8.86 -23.99
CA ILE A 3 48.72 -8.11 -24.98
C ILE A 3 47.37 -7.77 -24.36
N HIS A 4 47.17 -6.51 -23.96
CA HIS A 4 45.86 -5.98 -23.58
C HIS A 4 45.01 -5.90 -24.86
N ASN A 5 44.05 -6.82 -24.99
CA ASN A 5 43.09 -6.82 -26.09
C ASN A 5 41.93 -5.85 -25.75
N PRO A 6 41.79 -4.70 -26.44
CA PRO A 6 40.77 -3.70 -26.11
C PRO A 6 39.35 -4.08 -26.57
N THR A 7 39.15 -5.27 -27.16
CA THR A 7 37.88 -5.74 -27.72
C THR A 7 37.31 -6.98 -27.02
N ALA A 8 37.64 -7.20 -25.75
CA ALA A 8 36.83 -8.08 -24.91
C ALA A 8 35.51 -7.36 -24.61
N HIS A 9 34.57 -7.42 -25.55
CA HIS A 9 33.19 -7.06 -25.30
C HIS A 9 32.69 -8.06 -24.26
N HIS A 10 32.71 -7.66 -22.99
CA HIS A 10 31.98 -8.35 -21.95
C HIS A 10 30.53 -8.44 -22.46
N PRO A 11 29.93 -9.64 -22.55
CA PRO A 11 28.49 -9.71 -22.75
C PRO A 11 27.90 -8.93 -21.59
N GLU A 12 27.32 -7.77 -21.90
CA GLU A 12 26.55 -7.02 -20.92
C GLU A 12 25.43 -7.96 -20.51
N GLU A 13 25.58 -8.56 -19.34
CA GLU A 13 24.54 -9.35 -18.71
C GLU A 13 23.35 -8.40 -18.58
N ASP A 14 22.34 -8.61 -19.42
CA ASP A 14 21.11 -7.85 -19.45
C ASP A 14 20.51 -7.81 -18.03
N TYR A 15 20.87 -6.77 -17.30
CA TYR A 15 20.45 -6.50 -15.94
C TYR A 15 19.03 -5.93 -15.98
N HIS A 16 18.10 -6.72 -16.52
CA HIS A 16 16.69 -6.37 -16.64
C HIS A 16 15.86 -7.12 -15.57
N GLY A 17 16.33 -7.03 -14.33
CA GLY A 17 15.61 -7.44 -13.13
C GLY A 17 14.76 -6.33 -12.52
N HIS A 18 14.37 -5.30 -13.29
CA HIS A 18 13.51 -4.24 -12.78
C HIS A 18 12.10 -4.82 -12.58
N PRO A 19 11.57 -4.90 -11.34
CA PRO A 19 10.21 -5.37 -11.14
C PRO A 19 9.24 -4.48 -11.91
N ASN A 20 8.36 -5.08 -12.71
CA ASN A 20 7.41 -4.33 -13.55
C ASN A 20 6.35 -3.63 -12.67
N TYR A 21 6.69 -2.46 -12.12
CA TYR A 21 5.78 -1.60 -11.35
C TYR A 21 4.50 -1.25 -12.10
N PHE A 22 4.56 -1.23 -13.43
CA PHE A 22 3.42 -1.01 -14.31
C PHE A 22 2.32 -2.07 -14.14
N LYS A 23 2.71 -3.34 -13.95
CA LYS A 23 1.75 -4.43 -13.71
C LYS A 23 1.05 -4.23 -12.36
N THR A 24 1.83 -3.94 -11.33
CA THR A 24 1.31 -3.65 -9.98
C THR A 24 0.36 -2.46 -9.99
N TYR A 25 0.73 -1.37 -10.66
CA TYR A 25 -0.13 -0.18 -10.82
C TYR A 25 -1.51 -0.52 -11.40
N PHE A 26 -1.57 -1.28 -12.49
CA PHE A 26 -2.85 -1.67 -13.10
C PHE A 26 -3.70 -2.55 -12.20
N ILE A 27 -3.08 -3.45 -11.42
CA ILE A 27 -3.80 -4.27 -10.44
C ILE A 27 -4.43 -3.37 -9.38
N LEU A 28 -3.69 -2.40 -8.83
CA LEU A 28 -4.23 -1.47 -7.84
C LEU A 28 -5.32 -0.57 -8.41
N LEU A 29 -5.17 -0.12 -9.66
CA LEU A 29 -6.18 0.67 -10.35
C LEU A 29 -7.47 -0.13 -10.53
N THR A 30 -7.36 -1.42 -10.85
CA THR A 30 -8.50 -2.33 -11.00
C THR A 30 -9.21 -2.55 -9.66
N ILE A 31 -8.45 -2.83 -8.58
CA ILE A 31 -9.01 -2.98 -7.23
C ILE A 31 -9.72 -1.69 -6.79
N PHE A 32 -9.14 -0.52 -7.10
CA PHE A 32 -9.75 0.77 -6.84
C PHE A 32 -11.06 0.96 -7.61
N GLY A 33 -11.07 0.69 -8.92
CA GLY A 33 -12.29 0.76 -9.74
C GLY A 33 -13.39 -0.16 -9.21
N LEU A 34 -13.03 -1.38 -8.80
CA LEU A 34 -14.01 -2.31 -8.21
C LEU A 34 -14.55 -1.83 -6.86
N SER A 35 -13.71 -1.19 -6.03
CA SER A 35 -14.16 -0.57 -4.79
C SER A 35 -15.12 0.59 -5.03
N LEU A 36 -14.95 1.36 -6.11
CA LEU A 36 -15.92 2.40 -6.49
C LEU A 36 -17.23 1.77 -6.95
N ALA A 37 -17.16 0.73 -7.78
CA ALA A 37 -18.34 0.00 -8.23
C ALA A 37 -19.14 -0.58 -7.05
N ALA A 38 -18.46 -1.10 -6.02
CA ALA A 38 -19.08 -1.59 -4.80
C ALA A 38 -19.83 -0.50 -4.02
N GLY A 39 -19.46 0.78 -4.16
CA GLY A 39 -20.17 1.90 -3.54
C GLY A 39 -21.55 2.20 -4.14
N PHE A 40 -21.84 1.69 -5.34
CA PHE A 40 -23.15 1.82 -5.98
C PHE A 40 -24.13 0.69 -5.63
N LEU A 41 -23.74 -0.25 -4.75
CA LEU A 41 -24.63 -1.28 -4.25
C LEU A 41 -25.62 -0.67 -3.26
N ASP A 42 -26.92 -0.93 -3.44
CA ASP A 42 -27.98 -0.45 -2.54
C ASP A 42 -27.86 -1.04 -1.12
N ASN A 43 -27.19 -2.18 -0.97
CA ASN A 43 -27.04 -2.85 0.31
C ASN A 43 -25.82 -2.31 1.07
N MET A 44 -26.08 -1.41 2.04
CA MET A 44 -25.07 -0.73 2.83
C MET A 44 -24.09 -1.67 3.54
N LEU A 45 -24.56 -2.76 4.16
CA LEU A 45 -23.69 -3.68 4.89
C LEU A 45 -22.73 -4.43 3.95
N MET A 46 -23.26 -4.90 2.82
CA MET A 46 -22.45 -5.55 1.77
C MET A 46 -21.43 -4.58 1.17
N ALA A 47 -21.84 -3.34 0.89
CA ALA A 47 -20.97 -2.31 0.34
C ALA A 47 -19.80 -2.00 1.30
N ILE A 48 -20.07 -1.81 2.59
CA ILE A 48 -19.05 -1.56 3.63
C ILE A 48 -18.06 -2.73 3.66
N LEU A 49 -18.53 -3.97 3.76
CA LEU A 49 -17.65 -5.14 3.83
C LEU A 49 -16.78 -5.29 2.57
N LEU A 50 -17.33 -5.05 1.38
CA LEU A 50 -16.59 -5.11 0.13
C LEU A 50 -15.52 -4.01 0.02
N ILE A 51 -15.87 -2.78 0.37
CA ILE A 51 -14.96 -1.62 0.30
C ILE A 51 -13.80 -1.81 1.27
N PHE A 52 -14.09 -2.15 2.54
CA PHE A 52 -13.05 -2.38 3.54
C PHE A 52 -12.22 -3.63 3.23
N GLY A 53 -12.84 -4.71 2.76
CA GLY A 53 -12.14 -5.92 2.33
C GLY A 53 -11.16 -5.63 1.19
N MET A 54 -11.60 -4.87 0.18
CA MET A 54 -10.73 -4.45 -0.92
C MET A 54 -9.61 -3.50 -0.47
N ALA A 55 -9.87 -2.62 0.50
CA ALA A 55 -8.83 -1.76 1.06
C ALA A 55 -7.70 -2.58 1.71
N ILE A 56 -8.02 -3.68 2.41
CA ILE A 56 -7.01 -4.57 2.99
C ILE A 56 -6.19 -5.26 1.90
N ILE A 57 -6.82 -5.80 0.87
CA ILE A 57 -6.12 -6.45 -0.26
C ILE A 57 -5.18 -5.46 -0.95
N LYS A 58 -5.66 -4.23 -1.18
CA LYS A 58 -4.86 -3.16 -1.78
C LYS A 58 -3.65 -2.82 -0.92
N MET A 59 -3.83 -2.69 0.40
CA MET A 59 -2.75 -2.42 1.36
C MET A 59 -1.66 -3.51 1.27
N MET A 60 -2.06 -4.78 1.25
CA MET A 60 -1.11 -5.90 1.11
C MET A 60 -0.34 -5.83 -0.21
N TYR A 61 -0.99 -5.48 -1.32
CA TYR A 61 -0.33 -5.31 -2.61
C TYR A 61 0.68 -4.15 -2.62
N VAL A 62 0.36 -3.03 -1.97
CA VAL A 62 1.30 -1.90 -1.82
C VAL A 62 2.51 -2.32 -0.99
N ALA A 63 2.27 -2.92 0.17
CA ALA A 63 3.33 -3.36 1.07
C ALA A 63 4.28 -4.34 0.36
N ASN A 64 3.74 -5.35 -0.31
CA ASN A 64 4.57 -6.39 -0.90
C ASN A 64 5.33 -5.96 -2.17
N ASN A 65 4.72 -5.10 -3.00
CA ASN A 65 5.25 -4.77 -4.34
C ASN A 65 5.83 -3.35 -4.48
N PHE A 66 5.34 -2.37 -3.73
CA PHE A 66 5.88 -0.99 -3.78
C PHE A 66 6.87 -0.71 -2.66
N MET A 67 6.62 -1.25 -1.46
CA MET A 67 7.54 -1.11 -0.33
C MET A 67 8.62 -2.22 -0.29
N HIS A 68 8.63 -3.15 -1.26
CA HIS A 68 9.59 -4.25 -1.37
C HIS A 68 9.74 -5.12 -0.10
N LEU A 69 8.75 -5.08 0.80
CA LEU A 69 8.74 -5.81 2.08
C LEU A 69 8.84 -7.34 1.91
N ARG A 70 8.66 -7.88 0.70
CA ARG A 70 8.89 -9.29 0.39
C ARG A 70 10.37 -9.67 0.37
N PHE A 71 11.26 -8.72 0.07
CA PHE A 71 12.69 -8.94 -0.12
C PHE A 71 13.53 -8.41 1.03
N GLU A 72 12.90 -7.73 1.99
CA GLU A 72 13.53 -7.11 3.15
C GLU A 72 13.33 -7.91 4.44
N PRO A 73 14.15 -7.66 5.48
CA PRO A 73 14.02 -8.35 6.76
C PRO A 73 12.70 -8.04 7.47
N VAL A 74 12.22 -9.02 8.25
CA VAL A 74 10.97 -8.95 9.03
C VAL A 74 10.92 -7.74 9.99
N SER A 75 12.06 -7.15 10.33
CA SER A 75 12.14 -5.91 11.12
C SER A 75 11.35 -4.75 10.50
N VAL A 76 11.29 -4.63 9.17
CA VAL A 76 10.59 -3.54 8.48
C VAL A 76 9.06 -3.69 8.60
N TRP A 77 8.56 -4.93 8.69
CA TRP A 77 7.14 -5.18 8.97
C TRP A 77 6.71 -4.62 10.34
N PHE A 78 7.58 -4.70 11.35
CA PHE A 78 7.28 -4.11 12.66
C PHE A 78 7.15 -2.59 12.58
N ALA A 79 7.97 -1.90 11.76
CA ALA A 79 7.87 -0.45 11.59
C ALA A 79 6.53 -0.04 10.94
N VAL A 80 6.09 -0.78 9.92
CA VAL A 80 4.80 -0.54 9.25
C VAL A 80 3.63 -0.79 10.20
N ILE A 81 3.63 -1.93 10.90
CA ILE A 81 2.59 -2.28 11.87
C ILE A 81 2.56 -1.25 13.01
N PHE A 82 3.72 -0.83 13.51
CA PHE A 82 3.82 0.19 14.55
C PHE A 82 3.22 1.53 14.08
N GLY A 83 3.56 1.99 12.88
CA GLY A 83 2.97 3.19 12.30
C GLY A 83 1.44 3.08 12.16
N LEU A 84 0.95 1.93 11.70
CA LEU A 84 -0.48 1.68 11.57
C LEU A 84 -1.20 1.71 12.93
N VAL A 85 -0.62 1.07 13.95
CA VAL A 85 -1.14 1.08 15.32
C VAL A 85 -1.15 2.51 15.89
N CYS A 86 -0.09 3.29 15.68
CA CYS A 86 -0.05 4.69 16.08
C CYS A 86 -1.17 5.50 15.42
N CYS A 87 -1.40 5.32 14.11
CA CYS A 87 -2.51 5.97 13.42
C CYS A 87 -3.88 5.57 14.00
N PHE A 88 -4.08 4.28 14.31
CA PHE A 88 -5.31 3.80 14.93
C PHE A 88 -5.53 4.41 16.32
N ILE A 89 -4.51 4.39 17.18
CA ILE A 89 -4.60 4.97 18.52
C ILE A 89 -4.88 6.47 18.43
N PHE A 90 -4.21 7.18 17.53
CA PHE A 90 -4.40 8.61 17.33
C PHE A 90 -5.82 8.93 16.85
N TYR A 91 -6.35 8.19 15.87
CA TYR A 91 -7.72 8.35 15.39
C TYR A 91 -8.75 8.18 16.50
N PHE A 92 -8.65 7.10 17.28
CA PHE A 92 -9.56 6.85 18.40
C PHE A 92 -9.35 7.81 19.57
N GLY A 93 -8.13 8.28 19.81
CA GLY A 93 -7.80 9.24 20.85
C GLY A 93 -8.36 10.64 20.57
N ILE A 94 -8.36 11.08 19.32
CA ILE A 94 -8.93 12.37 18.91
C ILE A 94 -10.45 12.31 18.75
N TYR A 95 -11.02 11.16 18.41
CA TYR A 95 -12.45 10.99 18.21
C TYR A 95 -13.34 11.61 19.32
N PRO A 96 -13.12 11.34 20.63
CA PRO A 96 -13.94 11.95 21.67
C PRO A 96 -13.77 13.48 21.75
N ASP A 97 -12.56 14.00 21.49
CA ASP A 97 -12.27 15.44 21.57
C ASP A 97 -13.03 16.25 20.50
N ILE A 98 -13.10 15.72 19.27
CA ILE A 98 -13.85 16.38 18.17
C ILE A 98 -15.36 16.22 18.35
N MET A 99 -15.82 15.04 18.77
CA MET A 99 -17.25 14.71 18.75
C MET A 99 -18.00 15.16 20.02
N MET A 100 -17.30 15.40 21.13
CA MET A 100 -17.91 15.78 22.41
C MET A 100 -17.89 17.30 22.65
N VAL A 101 -18.21 18.10 21.63
CA VAL A 101 -18.47 19.54 21.83
C VAL A 101 -19.87 19.73 22.44
N PRO A 102 -20.01 20.27 23.66
CA PRO A 102 -21.31 20.54 24.25
C PRO A 102 -22.04 21.60 23.43
N LEU A 103 -23.24 21.27 22.94
CA LEU A 103 -24.08 22.20 22.14
C LEU A 103 -24.52 23.46 22.90
N GLU A 104 -24.31 23.52 24.22
CA GLU A 104 -24.58 24.73 25.01
C GLU A 104 -23.55 25.84 24.78
N VAL A 105 -22.33 25.51 24.33
CA VAL A 105 -21.25 26.48 24.09
C VAL A 105 -21.30 27.02 22.66
N ALA A 106 -22.05 26.38 21.75
CA ALA A 106 -22.10 26.69 20.33
C ALA A 106 -23.29 27.59 19.89
N ARG A 107 -24.18 27.97 20.81
CA ARG A 107 -25.26 28.95 20.61
C ARG A 107 -24.88 30.28 21.26
#